data_AF-A0A9X3XX80-F1
#
_entry.id   AF-A0A9X3XX80-F1
#
_cell.length_a   1.000
_cell.length_b   1.000
_cell.length_c   1.000
_cell.angle_alpha   90.00
_cell.angle_beta   90.00
_cell.angle_gamma   90.00
#
_symmetry.space_group_name_H-M   'P 1'
#
loop_
_entity.id
_entity.type
_entity.pdbx_description
1 polymer ?
#
loop_
_entity_poly.entity_id
_entity_poly.type
_entity_poly.pdbx_seq_one_letter_code
_entity_poly.pdbx_strand_id
1 'polypeptide(L)' 'NSVDEFFIQSVASKRNNIPRKSLDYRTPLEVFLSYVSIDDLSNLI' A
#
# COMPACT_ATOMS: atom_id res chain seq x y z
N ASN A 1 14.79 1.54 -20.40
CA ASN A 1 14.35 1.71 -19.00
C ASN A 1 13.50 0.53 -18.57
N SER A 2 14.11 -0.66 -18.47
CA SER A 2 13.46 -1.85 -17.94
C SER A 2 13.98 -2.06 -16.52
N VAL A 3 13.14 -1.73 -15.55
CA VAL A 3 13.39 -2.02 -14.13
C VAL A 3 12.72 -3.36 -13.83
N ASP A 4 13.42 -4.23 -13.12
CA ASP A 4 12.94 -5.56 -12.77
C ASP A 4 11.67 -5.51 -11.90
N GLU A 5 10.74 -6.42 -12.16
CA GLU A 5 9.44 -6.43 -11.48
C GLU A 5 9.60 -6.75 -9.98
N PHE A 6 10.48 -7.68 -9.60
CA PHE A 6 10.74 -7.97 -8.18
C PHE A 6 11.29 -6.74 -7.47
N PHE A 7 12.15 -5.98 -8.15
CA PHE A 7 12.62 -4.72 -7.60
C PHE A 7 11.47 -3.73 -7.36
N ILE A 8 10.57 -3.55 -8.33
CA ILE A 8 9.39 -2.68 -8.18
C ILE A 8 8.51 -3.15 -7.01
N GLN A 9 8.21 -4.45 -6.95
CA GLN A 9 7.41 -5.04 -5.87
C GLN A 9 8.08 -4.85 -4.51
N SER A 10 9.40 -5.01 -4.41
CA SER A 10 10.14 -4.81 -3.15
C SER A 10 10.06 -3.35 -2.66
N VAL A 11 10.15 -2.39 -3.58
CA VAL A 11 10.04 -0.96 -3.27
C VAL A 11 8.61 -0.63 -2.85
N ALA A 12 7.61 -1.11 -3.57
CA ALA A 12 6.20 -0.90 -3.25
C ALA A 12 5.86 -1.49 -1.87
N SER A 13 6.24 -2.73 -1.61
CA SER A 13 6.06 -3.39 -0.31
C SER A 13 6.69 -2.58 0.82
N LYS A 14 7.94 -2.15 0.66
CA LYS A 14 8.60 -1.31 1.66
C LYS A 14 7.88 0.02 1.85
N ARG A 15 7.46 0.71 0.79
CA ARG A 15 6.84 2.03 0.87
C ARG A 15 5.44 2.00 1.48
N ASN A 16 4.66 0.95 1.18
CA ASN A 16 3.29 0.77 1.66
C ASN A 16 3.20 0.51 3.17
N ASN A 17 4.31 0.07 3.78
CA ASN A 17 4.39 -0.25 5.21
C ASN A 17 5.15 0.80 6.06
N ILE A 18 5.56 1.95 5.48
CA ILE A 18 6.26 2.99 6.25
C ILE A 18 5.29 4.13 6.60
N PRO A 19 5.14 4.45 7.90
CA PRO A 19 4.39 5.63 8.39
C PRO A 19 4.79 6.94 7.71
N ARG A 20 3.79 7.81 7.45
CA ARG A 20 4.02 9.15 6.88
C ARG A 20 3.43 10.22 7.78
N LYS A 21 4.23 11.26 8.10
CA LYS A 21 3.78 12.41 8.91
C LYS A 21 2.56 13.11 8.31
N SER A 22 2.49 13.23 6.98
CA SER A 22 1.35 13.83 6.28
C SER A 22 0.07 12.97 6.34
N LEU A 23 0.19 11.69 6.71
CA LEU A 23 -0.92 10.75 6.90
C LEU A 23 -1.25 10.55 8.38
N ASP A 24 -0.83 11.49 9.24
CA ASP A 24 -0.93 11.37 10.69
C ASP A 24 -0.21 10.13 11.23
N TYR A 25 1.02 9.91 10.75
CA TYR A 25 1.86 8.77 11.08
C TYR A 25 1.26 7.39 10.77
N ARG A 26 0.25 7.32 9.90
CA ARG A 26 -0.25 6.07 9.32
C ARG A 26 0.53 5.70 8.05
N THR A 27 0.53 4.42 7.73
CA THR A 27 1.10 3.87 6.50
C THR A 27 0.16 4.12 5.31
N PRO A 28 0.69 4.19 4.07
CA PRO A 28 -0.16 4.27 2.87
C PRO A 28 -1.18 3.12 2.79
N LEU A 29 -0.82 1.90 3.20
CA LEU A 29 -1.71 0.75 3.17
C LEU A 29 -2.88 0.91 4.16
N GLU A 30 -2.61 1.34 5.39
CA GLU A 30 -3.66 1.59 6.38
C GLU A 30 -4.65 2.66 5.93
N VAL A 31 -4.14 3.75 5.34
CA VAL A 31 -4.99 4.81 4.80
C VAL A 31 -5.83 4.30 3.63
N PHE A 32 -5.22 3.54 2.71
CA PHE A 32 -5.96 2.93 1.60
C PHE A 32 -7.09 2.03 2.10
N LEU A 33 -6.80 1.10 3.02
CA LEU A 33 -7.80 0.18 3.58
C LEU A 33 -8.90 0.91 4.36
N SER A 34 -8.64 2.11 4.90
CA SER A 34 -9.67 2.92 5.54
C SER A 34 -10.73 3.48 4.57
N TYR A 35 -10.44 3.50 3.27
CA TYR A 35 -11.38 3.91 2.22
C TYR A 35 -12.05 2.73 1.50
N VAL A 36 -11.58 1.51 1.74
CA VAL A 36 -12.10 0.31 1.07
C VAL A 36 -13.14 -0.33 1.98
N SER A 37 -14.33 -0.60 1.43
CA SER A 37 -15.34 -1.33 2.18
C SER A 37 -14.96 -2.80 2.35
N ILE A 38 -15.51 -3.46 3.36
CA ILE A 38 -15.29 -4.90 3.55
C ILE A 38 -15.75 -5.69 2.32
N ASP A 39 -16.86 -5.27 1.71
CA ASP A 39 -17.41 -5.90 0.51
C ASP A 39 -16.46 -5.77 -0.70
N ASP A 40 -15.83 -4.61 -0.87
CA ASP A 40 -14.83 -4.41 -1.93
C ASP A 40 -13.57 -5.29 -1.69
N LEU A 41 -13.17 -5.44 -0.43
CA LEU A 41 -12.02 -6.27 -0.07
C LEU A 41 -12.31 -7.76 -0.30
N SER A 42 -13.52 -8.22 0.00
CA SER A 42 -13.96 -9.60 -0.22
C SER A 42 -13.98 -9.99 -1.70
N ASN A 43 -14.14 -9.04 -2.63
CA ASN A 43 -14.07 -9.30 -4.07
C ASN A 43 -12.64 -9.38 -4.61
N LEU A 44 -11.63 -9.04 -3.79
CA LEU A 44 -10.22 -9.01 -4.20
C LEU A 44 -9.45 -10.29 -3.84
N ILE A 45 -10.03 -11.15 -3.00
CA ILE A 45 -9.44 -12.38 -2.45
C ILE A 45 -10.20 -13.59 -2.99
#